data_AF-G0NNP3-F1
#
_entry.id   AF-G0NNP3-F1
#
_cell.length_a   1.000
_cell.length_b   1.000
_cell.length_c   1.000
_cell.angle_alpha   90.00
_cell.angle_beta   90.00
_cell.angle_gamma   90.00
#
_symmetry.space_group_name_H-M   'P 1'
#
loop_
_entity.id
_entity.type
_entity.pdbx_description
1 polymer ?
#
loop_
_entity_poly.entity_id
_entity_poly.type
_entity_poly.pdbx_seq_one_letter_code
_entity_poly.pdbx_strand_id
1 'polypeptide(L)'
;MRLLLILLPVIFFVLLNAAPAPTVEECLEEFQKAKHCACNTPNLIKLVPTEEFEEREQKIKEFHECLGPMKCEITKKAVAKDKKQIELLKLLGNLYDCLGSNGNYDNAKNSCRSWSDKGSCSYGAFITCIAEELAIKPECSSKDVEEFKNLKEEFEGVCQTNAKFRKTFSGYGRVQLN
;
A
#
# COMPACT_ATOMS: atom_id res chain seq x y z
N MET A 1 -3.25 -50.90 6.00
CA MET A 1 -4.45 -50.70 5.14
C MET A 1 -5.68 -50.09 5.85
N ARG A 2 -5.59 -49.60 7.10
CA ARG A 2 -6.72 -48.93 7.80
C ARG A 2 -6.64 -47.38 7.81
N LEU A 3 -5.46 -46.79 7.56
CA LEU A 3 -5.30 -45.32 7.49
C LEU A 3 -5.91 -44.68 6.22
N LEU A 4 -6.02 -45.42 5.11
CA LEU A 4 -6.52 -44.89 3.83
C LEU A 4 -8.04 -44.61 3.84
N LEU A 5 -8.81 -45.28 4.69
CA LEU A 5 -10.27 -45.14 4.76
C LEU A 5 -10.73 -43.90 5.56
N ILE A 6 -9.86 -43.31 6.39
CA ILE A 6 -10.19 -42.13 7.23
C ILE A 6 -9.82 -40.82 6.51
N LEU A 7 -8.87 -40.85 5.56
CA LEU A 7 -8.45 -39.66 4.81
C LEU A 7 -9.44 -39.25 3.70
N LEU A 8 -10.15 -40.22 3.11
CA LEU A 8 -11.16 -39.99 2.06
C LEU A 8 -12.31 -39.05 2.46
N PRO A 9 -12.98 -39.21 3.62
CA PRO A 9 -14.04 -38.28 4.02
C PRO A 9 -13.51 -36.89 4.43
N VAL A 10 -12.28 -36.80 4.94
CA VAL A 10 -11.64 -35.50 5.27
C VAL A 10 -11.29 -34.73 4.01
N ILE A 11 -10.74 -35.39 2.99
CA ILE A 11 -10.47 -34.78 1.68
C ILE A 11 -11.77 -34.34 1.00
N PHE A 12 -12.84 -35.16 1.11
CA PHE A 12 -14.14 -34.81 0.56
C PHE A 12 -14.76 -33.58 1.25
N PHE A 13 -14.65 -33.48 2.59
CA PHE A 13 -15.11 -32.31 3.34
C PHE A 13 -14.31 -31.04 3.03
N VAL A 14 -13.00 -31.15 2.77
CA VAL A 14 -12.16 -30.01 2.38
C VAL A 14 -12.51 -29.53 0.97
N LEU A 15 -12.79 -30.44 0.02
CA LEU A 15 -13.20 -30.08 -1.33
C LEU A 15 -14.61 -29.48 -1.40
N LEU A 16 -15.54 -29.91 -0.52
CA LEU A 16 -16.90 -29.37 -0.45
C LEU A 16 -16.99 -27.97 0.17
N ASN A 17 -16.00 -27.55 0.96
CA ASN A 17 -15.96 -26.22 1.58
C ASN A 17 -15.14 -25.20 0.78
N ALA A 18 -14.65 -25.55 -0.40
CA ALA A 18 -14.03 -24.57 -1.29
C ALA A 18 -15.13 -23.65 -1.84
N ALA A 19 -15.26 -22.45 -1.25
CA ALA A 19 -16.11 -21.42 -1.80
C ALA A 19 -15.75 -21.19 -3.28
N PRO A 20 -16.74 -21.09 -4.19
CA PRO A 20 -16.47 -20.87 -5.59
C PRO A 20 -15.66 -19.58 -5.77
N ALA A 21 -14.74 -19.58 -6.73
CA ALA A 21 -14.02 -18.37 -7.09
C ALA A 21 -15.03 -17.29 -7.52
N PRO A 22 -14.80 -16.01 -7.18
CA PRO A 22 -15.73 -14.95 -7.51
C PRO A 22 -15.82 -14.75 -9.03
N THR A 23 -17.01 -14.41 -9.52
CA THR A 23 -17.22 -14.09 -10.94
C THR A 23 -16.62 -12.73 -11.32
N VAL A 24 -16.53 -12.44 -12.62
CA VAL A 24 -16.05 -11.14 -13.10
C VAL A 24 -16.98 -10.01 -12.66
N GLU A 25 -18.29 -10.25 -12.70
CA GLU A 25 -19.34 -9.32 -12.26
C GLU A 25 -19.24 -9.06 -10.76
N GLU A 26 -19.09 -10.10 -9.92
CA GLU A 26 -18.88 -9.93 -8.47
C GLU A 26 -17.66 -9.07 -8.19
N CYS A 27 -16.57 -9.24 -8.96
CA CYS A 27 -15.38 -8.41 -8.80
C CYS A 27 -15.54 -6.98 -9.29
N LEU A 28 -16.37 -6.74 -10.32
CA LEU A 28 -16.67 -5.39 -10.77
C LEU A 28 -17.52 -4.65 -9.73
N GLU A 29 -18.55 -5.31 -9.17
CA GLU A 29 -19.38 -4.78 -8.10
C GLU A 29 -18.55 -4.46 -6.84
N GLU A 30 -17.67 -5.39 -6.43
CA GLU A 30 -16.77 -5.19 -5.29
C GLU A 30 -15.83 -3.99 -5.52
N PHE A 31 -15.28 -3.85 -6.73
CA PHE A 31 -14.42 -2.72 -7.08
C PHE A 31 -15.18 -1.38 -7.10
N GLN A 32 -16.41 -1.36 -7.63
CA GLN A 32 -17.28 -0.17 -7.58
C GLN A 32 -17.63 0.20 -6.15
N LYS A 33 -17.94 -0.78 -5.31
CA LYS A 33 -18.18 -0.58 -3.87
C LYS A 33 -16.94 -0.01 -3.19
N ALA A 34 -15.76 -0.54 -3.46
CA ALA A 34 -14.50 0.00 -2.94
C ALA A 34 -14.29 1.46 -3.34
N LYS A 35 -14.54 1.81 -4.61
CA LYS A 35 -14.49 3.20 -5.08
C LYS A 35 -15.50 4.09 -4.35
N HIS A 36 -16.73 3.63 -4.18
CA HIS A 36 -17.77 4.37 -3.45
C HIS A 36 -17.38 4.60 -1.98
N CYS A 37 -16.90 3.57 -1.29
CA CYS A 37 -16.40 3.68 0.07
C CYS A 37 -15.24 4.68 0.16
N ALA A 38 -14.28 4.63 -0.78
CA ALA A 38 -13.14 5.55 -0.81
C ALA A 38 -13.54 7.02 -1.05
N CYS A 39 -14.58 7.29 -1.85
CA CYS A 39 -15.07 8.65 -2.06
C CYS A 39 -15.58 9.31 -0.77
N ASN A 40 -16.07 8.51 0.18
CA ASN A 40 -16.53 8.99 1.48
C ASN A 40 -15.39 9.12 2.50
N THR A 41 -14.15 8.79 2.11
CA THR A 41 -12.96 8.78 2.99
C THR A 41 -11.84 9.63 2.40
N PRO A 42 -12.01 10.96 2.28
CA PRO A 42 -11.05 11.80 1.56
C PRO A 42 -9.67 11.84 2.24
N ASN A 43 -8.64 11.80 1.39
CA ASN A 43 -7.26 12.21 1.67
C ASN A 43 -6.48 11.41 2.75
N LEU A 44 -6.61 10.07 2.76
CA LEU A 44 -5.78 9.21 3.59
C LEU A 44 -4.29 9.18 3.19
N ILE A 45 -3.98 9.57 1.95
CA ILE A 45 -2.65 9.46 1.34
C ILE A 45 -2.02 10.85 1.20
N LYS A 46 -1.76 11.49 2.33
CA LYS A 46 -1.02 12.76 2.41
C LYS A 46 -0.10 12.74 3.62
N LEU A 47 1.12 13.25 3.51
CA LEU A 47 1.98 13.43 4.68
C LEU A 47 1.36 14.49 5.61
N VAL A 48 1.19 14.12 6.87
CA VAL A 48 0.70 14.96 7.99
C VAL A 48 1.49 14.62 9.26
N PRO A 49 1.43 15.46 10.29
CA PRO A 49 1.99 15.13 11.60
C PRO A 49 1.39 13.83 12.17
N THR A 50 2.14 13.12 13.03
CA THR A 50 1.71 11.84 13.61
C THR A 50 0.42 11.95 14.42
N GLU A 51 0.19 13.06 15.11
CA GLU A 51 -1.03 13.32 15.88
C GLU A 51 -2.30 13.36 15.01
N GLU A 52 -2.19 13.73 13.73
CA GLU A 52 -3.32 13.70 12.79
C GLU A 52 -3.63 12.28 12.27
N PHE A 53 -2.81 11.27 12.59
CA PHE A 53 -3.08 9.90 12.14
C PHE A 53 -4.19 9.21 12.92
N GLU A 54 -4.51 9.63 14.15
CA GLU A 54 -5.61 9.02 14.91
C GLU A 54 -6.96 9.19 14.19
N GLU A 55 -7.24 10.40 13.67
CA GLU A 55 -8.44 10.67 12.87
C GLU A 55 -8.45 9.85 11.57
N ARG A 56 -7.27 9.59 10.99
CA ARG A 56 -7.13 8.76 9.79
C ARG A 56 -7.35 7.29 10.06
N GLU A 57 -6.91 6.79 11.20
CA GLU A 57 -7.16 5.40 11.61
C GLU A 57 -8.66 5.12 11.72
N GLN A 58 -9.43 6.06 12.28
CA GLN A 58 -10.88 5.97 12.29
C GLN A 58 -11.46 5.92 10.87
N LYS A 59 -11.04 6.83 9.98
CA LYS A 59 -11.48 6.86 8.58
C LYS A 59 -11.12 5.58 7.80
N ILE A 60 -9.94 5.00 8.06
CA ILE A 60 -9.51 3.72 7.48
C ILE A 60 -10.43 2.60 7.95
N LYS A 61 -10.79 2.61 9.24
CA LYS A 61 -11.74 1.64 9.81
C LYS A 61 -13.12 1.76 9.15
N GLU A 62 -13.64 2.97 9.00
CA GLU A 62 -14.92 3.26 8.32
C GLU A 62 -14.88 2.77 6.85
N PHE A 63 -13.76 2.99 6.15
CA PHE A 63 -13.58 2.45 4.80
C PHE A 63 -13.66 0.92 4.77
N HIS A 64 -12.97 0.23 5.69
CA HIS A 64 -13.00 -1.22 5.78
C HIS A 64 -14.37 -1.78 6.17
N GLU A 65 -15.08 -1.11 7.10
CA GLU A 65 -16.45 -1.46 7.48
C GLU A 65 -17.42 -1.29 6.31
N CYS A 66 -17.30 -0.19 5.55
CA CYS A 66 -18.07 0.04 4.33
C CYS A 66 -17.80 -1.05 3.28
N LEU A 67 -16.53 -1.35 3.00
CA LEU A 67 -16.14 -2.33 1.99
C LEU A 67 -16.60 -3.73 2.37
N GLY A 68 -16.48 -4.12 3.63
CA GLY A 68 -16.77 -5.46 4.12
C GLY A 68 -15.74 -6.50 3.66
N PRO A 69 -16.08 -7.80 3.74
CA PRO A 69 -15.19 -8.87 3.29
C PRO A 69 -14.90 -8.80 1.79
N MET A 70 -13.62 -8.85 1.43
CA MET A 70 -13.17 -8.84 0.03
C MET A 70 -12.98 -10.26 -0.49
N LYS A 71 -13.63 -10.59 -1.61
CA LYS A 71 -13.44 -11.85 -2.33
C LYS A 71 -12.37 -11.70 -3.42
N CYS A 72 -12.33 -10.54 -4.08
CA CYS A 72 -11.56 -10.36 -5.31
C CYS A 72 -10.11 -9.93 -5.06
N GLU A 73 -9.19 -10.59 -5.76
CA GLU A 73 -7.75 -10.37 -5.59
C GLU A 73 -7.31 -8.95 -5.98
N ILE A 74 -7.98 -8.33 -6.95
CA ILE A 74 -7.68 -6.93 -7.33
C ILE A 74 -7.99 -5.96 -6.20
N THR A 75 -9.13 -6.12 -5.51
CA THR A 75 -9.54 -5.30 -4.38
C THR A 75 -8.62 -5.54 -3.19
N LYS A 76 -8.35 -6.81 -2.84
CA LYS A 76 -7.42 -7.16 -1.74
C LYS A 76 -6.05 -6.50 -1.94
N LYS A 77 -5.53 -6.52 -3.17
CA LYS A 77 -4.23 -5.90 -3.49
C LYS A 77 -4.29 -4.37 -3.49
N ALA A 78 -5.39 -3.76 -3.92
CA ALA A 78 -5.59 -2.32 -3.82
C ALA A 78 -5.59 -1.86 -2.36
N VAL A 79 -6.34 -2.56 -1.50
CA VAL A 79 -6.41 -2.29 -0.07
C VAL A 79 -5.06 -2.53 0.61
N ALA A 80 -4.37 -3.63 0.28
CA ALA A 80 -3.02 -3.90 0.81
C ALA A 80 -2.01 -2.82 0.41
N LYS A 81 -2.09 -2.32 -0.82
CA LYS A 81 -1.28 -1.20 -1.30
C LYS A 81 -1.51 0.04 -0.46
N ASP A 82 -2.77 0.46 -0.28
CA ASP A 82 -3.08 1.68 0.44
C ASP A 82 -2.73 1.56 1.93
N LYS A 83 -2.96 0.39 2.54
CA LYS A 83 -2.51 0.09 3.91
C LYS A 83 -0.99 0.28 4.05
N LYS A 84 -0.19 -0.33 3.17
CA LYS A 84 1.28 -0.23 3.25
C LYS A 84 1.76 1.21 3.04
N GLN A 85 1.07 1.96 2.18
CA GLN A 85 1.36 3.38 1.97
C GLN A 85 1.03 4.23 3.21
N ILE A 86 -0.07 3.96 3.89
CA ILE A 86 -0.44 4.63 5.14
C ILE A 86 0.57 4.32 6.24
N GLU A 87 1.00 3.06 6.39
CA GLU A 87 2.04 2.68 7.37
C GLU A 87 3.32 3.49 7.17
N LEU A 88 3.80 3.61 5.92
CA LEU A 88 4.96 4.45 5.60
C LEU A 88 4.69 5.93 5.91
N LEU A 89 3.52 6.46 5.55
CA LEU A 89 3.19 7.86 5.84
C LEU A 89 3.15 8.13 7.35
N LYS A 90 2.71 7.17 8.17
CA LYS A 90 2.72 7.28 9.64
C LYS A 90 4.15 7.39 10.18
N LEU A 91 5.07 6.60 9.64
CA LEU A 91 6.49 6.68 9.99
C LEU A 91 7.10 8.03 9.58
N LEU A 92 6.79 8.49 8.36
CA LEU A 92 7.22 9.81 7.88
C LEU A 92 6.57 10.97 8.66
N GLY A 93 5.40 10.76 9.27
CA GLY A 93 4.74 11.73 10.14
C GLY A 93 5.57 12.09 11.38
N ASN A 94 6.39 11.16 11.88
CA ASN A 94 7.31 11.45 12.99
C ASN A 94 8.42 12.43 12.59
N LEU A 95 8.65 12.57 11.29
CA LEU A 95 9.64 13.47 10.69
C LEU A 95 8.95 14.67 10.02
N TYR A 96 7.69 14.97 10.36
CA TYR A 96 6.89 15.97 9.64
C TYR A 96 7.54 17.36 9.66
N ASP A 97 8.16 17.76 10.77
CA ASP A 97 8.83 19.06 10.86
C ASP A 97 9.95 19.20 9.83
N CYS A 98 10.69 18.13 9.54
CA CYS A 98 11.72 18.10 8.49
C CYS A 98 11.11 17.91 7.08
N LEU A 99 10.22 16.92 6.93
CA LEU A 99 9.73 16.45 5.62
C LEU A 99 8.53 17.23 5.08
N GLY A 100 7.60 17.59 5.96
CA GLY A 100 6.33 18.23 5.64
C GLY A 100 6.44 19.76 5.57
N SER A 101 7.28 20.38 6.41
CA SER A 101 7.54 21.81 6.36
C SER A 101 7.98 22.24 4.96
N ASN A 102 7.27 23.22 4.39
CA ASN A 102 7.55 23.78 3.06
C ASN A 102 7.59 22.75 1.91
N GLY A 103 7.02 21.55 2.10
CA GLY A 103 7.04 20.48 1.09
C GLY A 103 8.43 19.92 0.82
N ASN A 104 9.35 19.96 1.80
CA ASN A 104 10.74 19.53 1.67
C ASN A 104 10.88 18.13 1.04
N TYR A 105 10.10 17.15 1.50
CA TYR A 105 10.13 15.80 0.96
C TYR A 105 9.70 15.73 -0.51
N ASP A 106 8.62 16.43 -0.89
CA ASP A 106 8.16 16.44 -2.28
C ASP A 106 9.15 17.15 -3.21
N ASN A 107 9.78 18.22 -2.74
CA ASN A 107 10.84 18.92 -3.47
C ASN A 107 12.06 18.02 -3.68
N ALA A 108 12.58 17.39 -2.62
CA ALA A 108 13.70 16.46 -2.71
C ALA A 108 13.40 15.27 -3.64
N LYS A 109 12.22 14.68 -3.50
CA LYS A 109 11.74 13.59 -4.37
C LYS A 109 11.72 13.99 -5.85
N ASN A 110 11.31 15.22 -6.15
CA ASN A 110 11.29 15.75 -7.50
C ASN A 110 12.71 15.98 -8.06
N SER A 111 13.61 16.54 -7.26
CA SER A 111 15.04 16.69 -7.62
C SER A 111 15.70 15.34 -7.92
N CYS A 112 15.36 14.31 -7.14
CA CYS A 112 15.94 12.98 -7.24
C CYS A 112 15.25 12.06 -8.27
N ARG A 113 14.26 12.53 -9.03
CA ARG A 113 13.43 11.68 -9.91
C ARG A 113 14.24 10.88 -10.94
N SER A 114 15.38 11.39 -11.39
CA SER A 114 16.27 10.67 -12.33
C SER A 114 16.87 9.40 -11.72
N TRP A 115 16.99 9.33 -10.39
CA TRP A 115 17.54 8.20 -9.63
C TRP A 115 16.49 7.15 -9.29
N SER A 116 15.21 7.38 -9.62
CA SER A 116 14.20 6.34 -9.49
C SER A 116 14.43 5.32 -10.60
N ASP A 117 14.85 4.12 -10.23
CA ASP A 117 14.95 3.00 -11.15
C ASP A 117 13.55 2.69 -11.71
N LYS A 118 13.35 2.96 -13.00
CA LYS A 118 12.06 2.71 -13.66
C LYS A 118 11.82 1.21 -13.77
N GLY A 119 11.18 0.64 -12.76
CA GLY A 119 10.74 -0.76 -12.74
C GLY A 119 11.47 -1.66 -11.75
N SER A 120 12.53 -1.19 -11.10
CA SER A 120 13.16 -1.87 -9.96
C SER A 120 12.57 -1.31 -8.66
N CYS A 121 12.39 -2.18 -7.65
CA CYS A 121 12.03 -1.74 -6.30
C CYS A 121 13.27 -1.58 -5.40
N SER A 122 14.46 -1.44 -5.99
CA SER A 122 15.69 -1.15 -5.26
C SER A 122 15.87 0.36 -5.21
N TYR A 123 15.38 0.99 -4.13
CA TYR A 123 15.38 2.45 -4.00
C TYR A 123 16.64 2.99 -3.34
N GLY A 124 17.69 2.18 -3.15
CA GLY A 124 18.90 2.60 -2.43
C GLY A 124 19.44 3.96 -2.88
N ALA A 125 19.76 4.11 -4.17
CA ALA A 125 20.30 5.37 -4.71
C ALA A 125 19.29 6.53 -4.67
N PHE A 126 18.00 6.24 -4.84
CA PHE A 126 16.93 7.24 -4.77
C PHE A 126 16.75 7.78 -3.35
N ILE A 127 16.71 6.90 -2.34
CA ILE A 127 16.60 7.29 -0.93
C ILE A 127 17.86 8.03 -0.48
N THR A 128 19.05 7.59 -0.91
CA THR A 128 20.29 8.33 -0.64
C THR A 128 20.24 9.75 -1.19
N CYS A 129 19.84 9.92 -2.45
CA CYS A 129 19.68 11.25 -3.05
C CYS A 129 18.69 12.13 -2.26
N ILE A 130 17.52 11.58 -1.88
CA ILE A 130 16.54 12.35 -1.10
C ILE A 130 17.13 12.76 0.25
N ALA A 131 17.84 11.85 0.93
CA ALA A 131 18.46 12.16 2.21
C ALA A 131 19.53 13.26 2.10
N GLU A 132 20.30 13.28 1.01
CA GLU A 132 21.27 14.36 0.72
C GLU A 132 20.56 15.72 0.49
N GLU A 133 19.46 15.73 -0.26
CA GLU A 133 18.63 16.93 -0.47
C GLU A 133 17.95 17.42 0.82
N LEU A 134 17.61 16.51 1.75
CA LEU A 134 17.06 16.86 3.06
C LEU A 134 18.13 17.39 4.01
N ALA A 135 19.36 16.88 3.95
CA ALA A 135 20.46 17.30 4.83
C ALA A 135 20.87 18.77 4.68
N ILE A 136 20.52 19.40 3.54
CA ILE A 136 20.76 20.82 3.29
C ILE A 136 19.57 21.71 3.71
N LYS A 137 18.47 21.13 4.21
CA LYS A 137 17.29 21.89 4.65
C LYS A 137 17.46 22.34 6.10
N PRO A 138 17.20 23.62 6.41
CA PRO A 138 17.36 24.14 7.77
C PRO A 138 16.39 23.49 8.77
N GLU A 139 15.26 22.95 8.30
CA GLU A 139 14.27 22.26 9.14
C GLU A 139 14.64 20.80 9.46
N CYS A 140 15.70 20.26 8.85
CA CYS A 140 16.11 18.87 9.04
C CYS A 140 17.41 18.78 9.84
N SER A 141 17.38 18.07 10.96
CA SER A 141 18.60 17.71 11.69
C SER A 141 19.30 16.51 11.07
N SER A 142 20.56 16.28 11.44
CA SER A 142 21.27 15.05 11.04
C SER A 142 20.58 13.79 11.53
N LYS A 143 19.91 13.85 12.70
CA LYS A 143 19.12 12.74 13.24
C LYS A 143 17.92 12.44 12.34
N ASP A 144 17.17 13.45 11.91
CA ASP A 144 15.99 13.27 11.05
C ASP A 144 16.38 12.63 9.70
N VAL A 145 17.52 13.06 9.15
CA VAL A 145 18.06 12.51 7.90
C VAL A 145 18.44 11.03 8.06
N GLU A 146 19.10 10.65 9.15
CA GLU A 146 19.44 9.25 9.41
C GLU A 146 18.18 8.40 9.68
N GLU A 147 17.20 8.92 10.42
CA GLU A 147 15.91 8.25 10.59
C GLU A 147 15.19 8.05 9.25
N PHE A 148 15.19 9.05 8.36
CA PHE A 148 14.64 8.92 7.01
C PHE A 148 15.35 7.81 6.20
N LYS A 149 16.68 7.74 6.23
CA LYS A 149 17.45 6.69 5.53
C LYS A 149 17.09 5.30 6.03
N ASN A 150 16.86 5.16 7.33
CA ASN A 150 16.48 3.88 7.96
C ASN A 150 15.10 3.38 7.50
N LEU A 151 14.26 4.23 6.89
CA LEU A 151 12.98 3.83 6.29
C LEU A 151 13.13 3.19 4.90
N LYS A 152 14.35 2.97 4.40
CA LYS A 152 14.60 2.39 3.07
C LYS A 152 13.79 1.12 2.82
N GLU A 153 13.78 0.17 3.74
CA GLU A 153 13.06 -1.10 3.58
C GLU A 153 11.54 -0.89 3.45
N GLU A 154 10.99 0.10 4.16
CA GLU A 154 9.58 0.45 4.07
C GLU A 154 9.22 1.05 2.70
N PHE A 155 10.09 1.91 2.14
CA PHE A 155 9.95 2.40 0.77
C PHE A 155 9.98 1.25 -0.26
N GLU A 156 10.91 0.32 -0.10
CA GLU A 156 11.01 -0.86 -0.98
C GLU A 156 9.75 -1.73 -0.85
N GLY A 157 9.23 -1.93 0.37
CA GLY A 157 7.98 -2.66 0.63
C GLY A 157 6.76 -2.02 -0.04
N VAL A 158 6.63 -0.68 0.03
CA VAL A 158 5.59 0.07 -0.69
C VAL A 158 5.72 -0.12 -2.20
N CYS A 159 6.93 -0.04 -2.76
CA CYS A 159 7.13 -0.30 -4.18
C CYS A 159 6.72 -1.71 -4.60
N GLN A 160 7.17 -2.73 -3.85
CA GLN A 160 6.87 -4.11 -4.18
C GLN A 160 5.36 -4.36 -4.17
N THR A 161 4.65 -3.76 -3.21
CA THR A 161 3.20 -3.84 -3.12
C THR A 161 2.53 -3.14 -4.29
N ASN A 162 3.00 -1.94 -4.67
CA ASN A 162 2.57 -1.22 -5.87
C ASN A 162 2.79 -2.02 -7.15
N ALA A 163 3.94 -2.67 -7.30
CA ALA A 163 4.27 -3.50 -8.46
C ALA A 163 3.35 -4.73 -8.55
N LYS A 164 3.09 -5.40 -7.42
CA LYS A 164 2.13 -6.52 -7.33
C LYS A 164 0.72 -6.08 -7.73
N PHE A 165 0.27 -4.92 -7.26
CA PHE A 165 -1.03 -4.35 -7.64
C PHE A 165 -1.09 -4.06 -9.15
N ARG A 166 -0.11 -3.35 -9.72
CA ARG A 166 -0.05 -3.05 -11.16
C ARG A 166 -0.07 -4.31 -12.03
N LYS A 167 0.66 -5.36 -11.62
CA LYS A 167 0.67 -6.65 -12.32
C LYS A 167 -0.73 -7.29 -12.34
N THR A 168 -1.45 -7.25 -11.23
CA THR A 168 -2.83 -7.77 -11.17
C THR A 168 -3.81 -6.90 -11.93
N PHE A 169 -3.72 -5.58 -11.79
CA PHE A 169 -4.60 -4.64 -12.50
C PHE A 169 -4.45 -4.73 -14.03
N SER A 170 -3.22 -4.78 -14.54
CA SER A 170 -2.95 -4.94 -15.99
C SER A 170 -3.37 -6.31 -16.54
N GLY A 171 -3.51 -7.33 -15.69
CA GLY A 171 -4.14 -8.59 -16.03
C GLY A 171 -5.66 -8.45 -16.14
N TYR A 172 -6.29 -7.78 -15.17
CA TYR A 172 -7.74 -7.56 -15.14
C TYR A 172 -8.23 -6.72 -16.33
N GLY A 173 -7.54 -5.63 -16.65
CA GLY A 173 -7.89 -4.78 -17.80
C GLY A 173 -7.77 -5.50 -19.16
N ARG A 174 -6.96 -6.56 -19.26
CA ARG A 174 -6.88 -7.41 -20.46
C ARG A 174 -8.01 -8.43 -20.58
N VAL A 175 -8.66 -8.77 -19.46
CA VAL A 175 -9.79 -9.72 -19.41
C VAL A 175 -11.12 -9.01 -19.66
N GLN A 176 -11.24 -7.72 -19.33
CA GLN A 176 -12.47 -6.93 -19.55
C GLN A 176 -12.56 -6.24 -20.93
N LEU A 177 -11.50 -6.24 -21.73
CA LEU A 177 -11.44 -5.57 -23.04
C LEU A 177 -11.40 -6.54 -24.24
N ASN A 178 -11.57 -7.84 -23.99
CA ASN A 178 -11.78 -8.88 -25.00
C ASN A 178 -13.09 -9.61 -24.70
#